data_AF-A0A0N7ZCC2-F1
#
_entry.id   AF-A0A0N7ZCC2-F1
#
_cell.length_a   1.000
_cell.length_b   1.000
_cell.length_c   1.000
_cell.angle_alpha   90.00
_cell.angle_beta   90.00
_cell.angle_gamma   90.00
#
_symmetry.space_group_name_H-M   'P 1'
#
loop_
_entity.id
_entity.type
_entity.pdbx_description
1 polymer ?
#
loop_
_entity_poly.entity_id
_entity_poly.type
_entity_poly.pdbx_seq_one_letter_code
_entity_poly.pdbx_strand_id
1 'polypeptide(L)'
;MTYGENEFNHVFDGSALLQKFNITETGVTYNSRFLRSYAYTTNLEHGQIVVSEFGTTGKSVTKNKLAKLSDKFAFDKMFSDNAPVGVVKFGGEHYCITEAPFLHKIDPTTLETISKVDLHKELNMNSHCPNPHMLPDGTTYNVLHMVGPTGPKYDIVSFPPTAQEGKSNVFAKPKKVASVDARWKLNPCHMHTFGMTQNYFVLLEQPMTIDVKAMVANTIRDKPFIGGMEWMNNKLIKIHLVHRETGKEVKQKVKCEAFFFMHIINCYEQDNHVIIDVNGYADINFLHALHLKNLRENPNLGNEMDGGSVKRIIVPLEVNEKATPELNLVMIGGSKARAHRQKDGSLLLTPDSITDFSYEIPTLNSSFLRKKYKYFYGTKGDMKSTMGKFGKVDLDTREVKDWGDDGLYASVSCFVPRPGATAEDDGVVIGTVLHSNDKAKVTFLVLNAADMTELGRASFTTASQVPRSLHGCFLPA
;
A
#
# COMPACT_ATOMS: atom_id res chain seq x y z
N MET A 1 10.52 6.86 -17.30
CA MET A 1 9.43 6.06 -17.91
C MET A 1 9.84 5.41 -19.24
N THR A 2 10.99 5.76 -19.81
CA THR A 2 11.48 5.20 -21.07
C THR A 2 12.88 4.62 -20.94
N TYR A 3 13.20 3.67 -21.80
CA TYR A 3 14.55 3.21 -22.10
C TYR A 3 14.72 3.22 -23.62
N GLY A 4 15.59 4.08 -24.13
CA GLY A 4 15.66 4.36 -25.56
C GLY A 4 14.32 4.85 -26.09
N GLU A 5 13.84 4.23 -27.17
CA GLU A 5 12.53 4.51 -27.77
C GLU A 5 11.37 3.74 -27.12
N ASN A 6 11.65 2.85 -26.15
CA ASN A 6 10.63 2.04 -25.50
C ASN A 6 10.10 2.72 -24.22
N GLU A 7 8.77 2.76 -24.08
CA GLU A 7 8.09 3.31 -22.92
C GLU A 7 7.36 2.21 -22.14
N PHE A 8 7.30 2.36 -20.82
CA PHE A 8 6.42 1.54 -19.99
C PHE A 8 4.94 1.87 -20.23
N ASN A 9 4.06 0.90 -19.98
CA ASN A 9 2.62 1.04 -20.19
C ASN A 9 1.85 1.50 -18.95
N HIS A 10 2.36 1.26 -17.73
CA HIS A 10 1.66 1.51 -16.48
C HIS A 10 2.46 2.41 -15.53
N VAL A 11 1.79 3.22 -14.70
CA VAL A 11 2.47 4.12 -13.74
C VAL A 11 3.36 3.39 -12.72
N PHE A 12 3.03 2.13 -12.41
CA PHE A 12 3.78 1.29 -11.46
C PHE A 12 5.03 0.64 -12.06
N ASP A 13 5.26 0.76 -13.37
CA ASP A 13 6.39 0.12 -14.06
C ASP A 13 7.64 1.01 -14.08
N GLY A 14 7.51 2.29 -13.73
CA GLY A 14 8.62 3.23 -13.70
C GLY A 14 9.73 2.76 -12.78
N SER A 15 10.98 2.88 -13.23
CA SER A 15 12.13 2.50 -12.41
C SER A 15 12.20 3.32 -11.12
N ALA A 16 12.36 2.63 -10.00
CA ALA A 16 12.32 3.22 -8.68
C ALA A 16 13.34 4.36 -8.52
N LEU A 17 12.84 5.51 -8.12
CA LEU A 17 13.61 6.72 -7.85
C LEU A 17 13.40 7.11 -6.38
N LEU A 18 14.46 7.05 -5.59
CA LEU A 18 14.47 7.60 -4.24
C LEU A 18 14.51 9.12 -4.32
N GLN A 19 13.71 9.77 -3.50
CA GLN A 19 13.66 11.23 -3.36
C GLN A 19 13.79 11.59 -1.88
N LYS A 20 14.69 12.52 -1.56
CA LYS A 20 14.98 12.94 -0.19
C LYS A 20 14.97 14.46 -0.07
N PHE A 21 14.21 14.94 0.92
CA PHE A 21 14.34 16.29 1.44
C PHE A 21 15.06 16.22 2.78
N ASN A 22 16.20 16.89 2.90
CA ASN A 22 16.94 16.99 4.15
C ASN A 22 16.67 18.36 4.78
N ILE A 23 16.15 18.37 6.01
CA ILE A 23 15.75 19.59 6.72
C ILE A 23 16.78 19.85 7.81
N THR A 24 17.42 21.02 7.77
CA THR A 24 18.36 21.49 8.79
C THR A 24 18.00 22.91 9.22
N GLU A 25 18.68 23.41 10.26
CA GLU A 25 18.53 24.80 10.71
C GLU A 25 18.86 25.82 9.60
N THR A 26 19.69 25.44 8.63
CA THR A 26 20.13 26.31 7.53
C THR A 26 19.24 26.22 6.29
N GLY A 27 18.25 25.32 6.26
CA GLY A 27 17.30 25.20 5.16
C GLY A 27 17.03 23.75 4.74
N VAL A 28 16.49 23.60 3.53
CA VAL A 28 16.12 22.31 2.95
C VAL A 28 16.99 22.02 1.73
N THR A 29 17.50 20.79 1.61
CA THR A 29 18.14 20.31 0.39
C THR A 29 17.35 19.17 -0.23
N TYR A 30 17.45 19.01 -1.54
CA TYR A 30 16.80 17.92 -2.29
C TYR A 30 17.86 17.05 -2.97
N ASN A 31 17.70 15.73 -2.87
CA ASN A 31 18.49 14.76 -3.60
C ASN A 31 17.57 13.65 -4.14
N SER A 32 17.92 13.09 -5.30
CA SER A 32 17.26 11.92 -5.84
C SER A 32 18.26 10.95 -6.45
N ARG A 33 17.96 9.66 -6.39
CA ARG A 33 18.84 8.61 -6.90
C ARG A 33 18.03 7.40 -7.34
N PHE A 34 18.31 6.90 -8.54
CA PHE A 34 17.71 5.65 -9.00
C PHE A 34 18.20 4.50 -8.12
N LEU A 35 17.26 3.63 -7.75
CA LEU A 35 17.58 2.36 -7.14
C LEU A 35 18.35 1.52 -8.15
N ARG A 36 19.52 1.00 -7.76
CA ARG A 36 20.36 0.14 -8.61
C ARG A 36 19.86 -1.31 -8.57
N SER A 37 18.59 -1.51 -8.92
CA SER A 37 18.00 -2.85 -9.06
C SER A 37 18.48 -3.53 -10.34
N TYR A 38 18.36 -4.86 -10.41
CA TYR A 38 18.66 -5.61 -11.64
C TYR A 38 17.81 -5.09 -12.81
N ALA A 39 16.52 -4.85 -12.59
CA ALA A 39 15.63 -4.29 -13.61
C ALA A 39 16.16 -2.96 -14.18
N TYR A 40 16.60 -2.05 -13.30
CA TYR A 40 17.14 -0.76 -13.71
C TYR A 40 18.46 -0.89 -14.47
N THR A 41 19.44 -1.61 -13.92
CA THR A 41 20.77 -1.72 -14.53
C THR A 41 20.72 -2.47 -15.86
N THR A 42 19.94 -3.55 -15.95
CA THR A 42 19.84 -4.36 -17.17
C THR A 42 19.09 -3.63 -18.29
N ASN A 43 18.01 -2.91 -17.98
CA ASN A 43 17.33 -2.07 -18.97
C ASN A 43 18.23 -0.94 -19.47
N LEU A 44 19.03 -0.33 -18.57
CA LEU A 44 20.00 0.71 -18.91
C LEU A 44 21.09 0.19 -19.85
N GLU A 45 21.69 -0.96 -19.53
CA GLU A 45 22.73 -1.61 -20.35
C GLU A 45 22.25 -1.94 -21.77
N HIS A 46 21.00 -2.38 -21.91
CA HIS A 46 20.43 -2.75 -23.20
C HIS A 46 19.81 -1.58 -23.97
N GLY A 47 19.71 -0.39 -23.35
CA GLY A 47 19.04 0.78 -23.92
C GLY A 47 17.56 0.56 -24.27
N GLN A 48 16.91 -0.44 -23.66
CA GLN A 48 15.52 -0.82 -23.92
C GLN A 48 14.92 -1.59 -22.73
N ILE A 49 13.59 -1.72 -22.67
CA ILE A 49 12.91 -2.48 -21.64
C ILE A 49 13.04 -3.98 -21.96
N VAL A 50 13.84 -4.70 -21.17
CA VAL A 50 14.09 -6.15 -21.29
C VAL A 50 13.62 -6.95 -20.08
N VAL A 51 13.48 -6.30 -18.92
CA VAL A 51 12.84 -6.88 -17.74
C VAL A 51 11.35 -6.53 -17.74
N SER A 52 10.49 -7.54 -17.59
CA SER A 52 9.04 -7.36 -17.49
C SER A 52 8.65 -6.76 -16.15
N GLU A 53 7.75 -5.79 -16.18
CA GLU A 53 7.17 -5.10 -15.03
C GLU A 53 5.67 -5.46 -14.90
N PHE A 54 4.97 -4.78 -13.98
CA PHE A 54 3.56 -5.04 -13.69
C PHE A 54 2.64 -4.94 -14.93
N GLY A 55 2.75 -3.85 -15.69
CA GLY A 55 1.94 -3.58 -16.89
C GLY A 55 2.69 -3.68 -18.22
N THR A 56 3.99 -3.99 -18.20
CA THR A 56 4.84 -3.97 -19.40
C THR A 56 5.64 -5.25 -19.55
N THR A 57 5.50 -5.94 -20.68
CA THR A 57 6.37 -7.07 -21.02
C THR A 57 7.72 -6.57 -21.55
N GLY A 58 8.81 -7.05 -20.98
CA GLY A 58 10.15 -6.79 -21.47
C GLY A 58 10.48 -7.57 -22.74
N LYS A 59 11.33 -7.00 -23.59
CA LYS A 59 11.86 -7.70 -24.77
C LYS A 59 12.88 -8.75 -24.33
N SER A 60 12.64 -10.00 -24.72
CA SER A 60 13.57 -11.09 -24.46
C SER A 60 14.89 -10.89 -25.21
N VAL A 61 16.00 -10.92 -24.47
CA VAL A 61 17.38 -10.85 -25.01
C VAL A 61 17.98 -12.24 -25.25
N THR A 62 17.32 -13.30 -24.78
CA THR A 62 17.74 -14.70 -24.95
C THR A 62 17.43 -15.20 -26.37
N LYS A 63 18.47 -15.53 -27.14
CA LYS A 63 18.33 -15.99 -28.55
C LYS A 63 17.80 -17.43 -28.68
N ASN A 64 18.12 -18.31 -27.74
CA ASN A 64 17.73 -19.73 -27.80
C ASN A 64 16.30 -19.95 -27.28
N LYS A 65 15.45 -20.60 -28.08
CA LYS A 65 14.02 -20.84 -27.76
C LYS A 65 13.80 -21.69 -26.51
N LEU A 66 14.62 -22.71 -26.26
CA LEU A 66 14.51 -23.57 -25.07
C LEU A 66 14.93 -22.81 -23.81
N ALA A 67 16.05 -22.10 -23.88
CA ALA A 67 16.53 -21.25 -22.78
C ALA A 67 15.53 -20.12 -22.47
N LYS A 68 14.91 -19.54 -23.51
CA LYS A 68 13.85 -18.55 -23.36
C LYS A 68 12.63 -19.11 -22.63
N LEU A 69 12.26 -20.37 -22.88
CA LEU A 69 11.15 -21.00 -22.17
C LEU A 69 11.51 -21.31 -20.71
N SER A 70 12.73 -21.78 -20.43
CA SER A 70 13.16 -22.01 -19.04
C SER A 70 13.26 -20.70 -18.25
N ASP A 71 13.75 -19.62 -18.87
CA ASP A 71 13.85 -18.30 -18.24
C ASP A 71 12.49 -17.76 -17.79
N LYS A 72 11.41 -18.05 -18.53
CA LYS A 72 10.04 -17.62 -18.20
C LYS A 72 9.50 -18.22 -16.89
N PHE A 73 10.01 -19.39 -16.49
CA PHE A 73 9.58 -20.09 -15.28
C PHE A 73 10.62 -20.05 -14.17
N ALA A 74 11.77 -19.40 -14.40
CA ALA A 74 12.73 -19.09 -13.34
C ALA A 74 12.12 -18.01 -12.44
N PHE A 75 11.88 -18.33 -11.17
CA PHE A 75 11.16 -17.47 -10.25
C PHE A 75 11.81 -16.08 -10.11
N ASP A 76 13.15 -16.03 -10.10
CA ASP A 76 13.95 -14.81 -10.02
C ASP A 76 13.90 -13.92 -11.27
N LYS A 77 13.43 -14.48 -12.40
CA LYS A 77 13.20 -13.76 -13.66
C LYS A 77 11.72 -13.50 -13.95
N MET A 78 10.82 -14.19 -13.24
CA MET A 78 9.38 -14.03 -13.37
C MET A 78 8.89 -12.71 -12.76
N PHE A 79 9.56 -12.23 -11.71
CA PHE A 79 9.23 -10.99 -11.02
C PHE A 79 10.36 -9.98 -11.16
N SER A 80 10.01 -8.72 -11.44
CA SER A 80 10.97 -7.62 -11.36
C SER A 80 11.40 -7.39 -9.92
N ASP A 81 12.66 -6.98 -9.73
CA ASP A 81 13.16 -6.47 -8.46
C ASP A 81 13.12 -4.94 -8.37
N ASN A 82 12.43 -4.28 -9.30
CA ASN A 82 12.07 -2.88 -9.17
C ASN A 82 11.24 -2.66 -7.90
N ALA A 83 11.69 -1.74 -7.03
CA ALA A 83 11.06 -1.49 -5.74
C ALA A 83 10.57 -0.02 -5.59
N PRO A 84 9.56 0.41 -6.37
CA PRO A 84 9.12 1.81 -6.41
C PRO A 84 8.08 2.17 -5.34
N VAL A 85 7.59 1.22 -4.54
CA VAL A 85 6.43 1.44 -3.68
C VAL A 85 6.78 2.32 -2.49
N GLY A 86 7.76 1.94 -1.68
CA GLY A 86 8.10 2.73 -0.50
C GLY A 86 9.45 2.39 0.12
N VAL A 87 9.78 3.12 1.19
CA VAL A 87 10.90 2.84 2.07
C VAL A 87 10.36 2.36 3.41
N VAL A 88 10.80 1.20 3.85
CA VAL A 88 10.36 0.54 5.08
C VAL A 88 11.54 0.17 5.97
N LYS A 89 11.27 -0.09 7.24
CA LYS A 89 12.28 -0.48 8.22
C LYS A 89 12.10 -1.93 8.63
N PHE A 90 13.19 -2.70 8.62
CA PHE A 90 13.28 -4.03 9.19
C PHE A 90 14.60 -4.14 9.94
N GLY A 91 14.58 -4.59 11.21
CA GLY A 91 15.82 -4.86 11.92
C GLY A 91 16.74 -3.65 12.13
N GLY A 92 16.19 -2.43 12.24
CA GLY A 92 16.98 -1.20 12.33
C GLY A 92 17.40 -0.60 10.98
N GLU A 93 17.24 -1.34 9.88
CA GLU A 93 17.77 -1.01 8.55
C GLU A 93 16.66 -0.56 7.59
N HIS A 94 17.02 0.23 6.57
CA HIS A 94 16.08 0.80 5.61
C HIS A 94 16.10 0.04 4.29
N TYR A 95 14.91 -0.25 3.75
CA TYR A 95 14.74 -1.01 2.52
C TYR A 95 13.75 -0.35 1.58
N CYS A 96 14.07 -0.29 0.29
CA CYS A 96 13.05 -0.12 -0.75
C CYS A 96 12.25 -1.41 -0.90
N ILE A 97 10.93 -1.28 -1.04
CA ILE A 97 9.98 -2.40 -1.12
C ILE A 97 9.06 -2.28 -2.35
N THR A 98 8.60 -3.43 -2.82
CA THR A 98 7.48 -3.62 -3.74
C THR A 98 6.63 -4.79 -3.22
N GLU A 99 5.71 -5.33 -4.00
CA GLU A 99 4.94 -6.52 -3.61
C GLU A 99 5.63 -7.83 -3.99
N ALA A 100 6.57 -7.78 -4.94
CA ALA A 100 7.45 -8.90 -5.27
C ALA A 100 8.40 -9.21 -4.09
N PRO A 101 8.97 -10.42 -3.99
CA PRO A 101 9.71 -10.87 -2.82
C PRO A 101 11.17 -10.37 -2.80
N PHE A 102 11.38 -9.12 -3.22
CA PHE A 102 12.68 -8.47 -3.27
C PHE A 102 12.67 -7.17 -2.47
N LEU A 103 13.64 -7.05 -1.58
CA LEU A 103 13.93 -5.81 -0.87
C LEU A 103 15.31 -5.32 -1.29
N HIS A 104 15.51 -4.01 -1.29
CA HIS A 104 16.84 -3.43 -1.49
C HIS A 104 17.21 -2.58 -0.29
N LYS A 105 18.25 -3.01 0.44
CA LYS A 105 18.84 -2.23 1.52
C LYS A 105 19.41 -0.94 0.94
N ILE A 106 19.14 0.18 1.60
CA ILE A 106 19.64 1.49 1.18
C ILE A 106 20.31 2.23 2.34
N ASP A 107 21.23 3.14 1.99
CA ASP A 107 21.68 4.18 2.91
C ASP A 107 20.71 5.38 2.84
N PRO A 108 19.96 5.71 3.91
CA PRO A 108 19.03 6.85 3.90
C PRO A 108 19.74 8.21 3.86
N THR A 109 21.05 8.26 4.11
CA THR A 109 21.86 9.47 4.04
C THR A 109 22.21 9.81 2.60
N THR A 110 22.80 8.85 1.90
CA THR A 110 23.36 9.01 0.54
C THR A 110 22.42 8.52 -0.57
N LEU A 111 21.36 7.78 -0.23
CA LEU A 111 20.46 7.06 -1.14
C LEU A 111 21.14 5.94 -1.94
N GLU A 112 22.30 5.47 -1.51
CA GLU A 112 22.99 4.34 -2.17
C GLU A 112 22.22 3.04 -1.98
N THR A 113 22.14 2.25 -3.05
CA THR A 113 21.67 0.86 -2.98
C THR A 113 22.82 0.00 -2.46
N ILE A 114 22.64 -0.59 -1.27
CA ILE A 114 23.68 -1.36 -0.58
C ILE A 114 23.64 -2.82 -1.02
N SER A 115 22.46 -3.46 -0.95
CA SER A 115 22.31 -4.87 -1.28
C SER A 115 20.86 -5.25 -1.56
N LYS A 116 20.67 -6.38 -2.24
CA LYS A 116 19.36 -7.01 -2.48
C LYS A 116 19.14 -8.14 -1.49
N VAL A 117 17.92 -8.24 -0.96
CA VAL A 117 17.43 -9.39 -0.18
C VAL A 117 16.39 -10.11 -1.02
N ASP A 118 16.60 -11.42 -1.21
CA ASP A 118 15.70 -12.31 -1.92
C ASP A 118 14.87 -13.10 -0.90
N LEU A 119 13.69 -12.58 -0.60
CA LEU A 119 12.80 -13.17 0.40
C LEU A 119 12.20 -14.50 -0.06
N HIS A 120 12.18 -14.78 -1.37
CA HIS A 120 11.79 -16.09 -1.86
C HIS A 120 12.83 -17.14 -1.45
N LYS A 121 14.12 -16.85 -1.57
CA LYS A 121 15.18 -17.77 -1.09
C LYS A 121 15.20 -17.91 0.42
N GLU A 122 15.00 -16.82 1.15
CA GLU A 122 15.06 -16.83 2.61
C GLU A 122 13.83 -17.50 3.25
N LEU A 123 12.63 -17.30 2.67
CA LEU A 123 11.35 -17.61 3.32
C LEU A 123 10.41 -18.46 2.48
N ASN A 124 10.74 -18.77 1.22
CA ASN A 124 9.87 -19.47 0.27
C ASN A 124 8.53 -18.74 0.02
N MET A 125 8.53 -17.40 0.08
CA MET A 125 7.35 -16.57 -0.19
C MET A 125 7.21 -16.23 -1.67
N ASN A 126 5.98 -15.96 -2.12
CA ASN A 126 5.72 -15.54 -3.50
C ASN A 126 5.61 -14.02 -3.65
N SER A 127 4.92 -13.38 -2.71
CA SER A 127 4.74 -11.92 -2.63
C SER A 127 4.38 -11.54 -1.21
N HIS A 128 4.26 -10.25 -0.92
CA HIS A 128 3.91 -9.74 0.40
C HIS A 128 3.22 -8.37 0.32
N CYS A 129 2.61 -7.94 1.43
CA CYS A 129 2.16 -6.56 1.52
C CYS A 129 3.39 -5.62 1.58
N PRO A 130 3.40 -4.52 0.81
CA PRO A 130 4.46 -3.51 0.86
C PRO A 130 4.32 -2.54 2.06
N ASN A 131 3.29 -2.71 2.89
CA ASN A 131 2.93 -1.85 4.02
C ASN A 131 3.07 -2.61 5.37
N PRO A 132 4.30 -2.94 5.83
CA PRO A 132 4.49 -3.65 7.09
C PRO A 132 4.15 -2.77 8.29
N HIS A 133 3.69 -3.41 9.38
CA HIS A 133 3.37 -2.72 10.63
C HIS A 133 4.52 -2.82 11.64
N MET A 134 5.17 -1.71 11.93
CA MET A 134 6.22 -1.64 12.95
C MET A 134 5.64 -1.22 14.32
N LEU A 135 6.09 -1.90 15.37
CA LEU A 135 5.81 -1.57 16.76
C LEU A 135 6.88 -0.61 17.33
N PRO A 136 6.61 0.08 18.45
CA PRO A 136 7.57 0.99 19.08
C PRO A 136 8.89 0.34 19.50
N ASP A 137 8.89 -0.95 19.79
CA ASP A 137 10.09 -1.74 20.13
C ASP A 137 10.93 -2.12 18.90
N GLY A 138 10.49 -1.77 17.69
CA GLY A 138 11.12 -2.12 16.41
C GLY A 138 10.69 -3.48 15.83
N THR A 139 9.85 -4.25 16.54
CA THR A 139 9.26 -5.48 16.00
C THR A 139 8.39 -5.12 14.79
N THR A 140 8.59 -5.80 13.67
CA THR A 140 7.86 -5.52 12.43
C THR A 140 7.01 -6.71 12.04
N TYR A 141 5.74 -6.49 11.71
CA TYR A 141 4.82 -7.50 11.20
C TYR A 141 4.58 -7.30 9.71
N ASN A 142 4.49 -8.40 8.97
CA ASN A 142 4.02 -8.36 7.59
C ASN A 142 3.17 -9.60 7.25
N VAL A 143 2.33 -9.48 6.23
CA VAL A 143 1.58 -10.59 5.65
C VAL A 143 2.33 -11.06 4.39
N LEU A 144 2.65 -12.35 4.38
CA LEU A 144 3.34 -13.03 3.28
C LEU A 144 2.36 -13.92 2.54
N HIS A 145 2.40 -13.87 1.21
CA HIS A 145 1.64 -14.77 0.36
C HIS A 145 2.47 -16.01 0.06
N MET A 146 1.99 -17.15 0.56
CA MET A 146 2.68 -18.43 0.55
C MET A 146 1.88 -19.46 -0.24
N VAL A 147 2.54 -20.52 -0.71
CA VAL A 147 1.87 -21.75 -1.15
C VAL A 147 2.21 -22.86 -0.16
N GLY A 148 1.21 -23.29 0.61
CA GLY A 148 1.31 -24.42 1.52
C GLY A 148 0.84 -25.73 0.89
N PRO A 149 0.88 -26.84 1.65
CA PRO A 149 0.50 -28.17 1.15
C PRO A 149 -0.96 -28.26 0.64
N THR A 150 -1.84 -27.40 1.16
CA THR A 150 -3.28 -27.40 0.86
C THR A 150 -3.71 -26.33 -0.16
N GLY A 151 -2.78 -25.49 -0.60
CA GLY A 151 -3.03 -24.34 -1.48
C GLY A 151 -2.41 -23.03 -0.94
N PRO A 152 -2.78 -21.88 -1.54
CA PRO A 152 -2.30 -20.57 -1.13
C PRO A 152 -2.74 -20.20 0.29
N LYS A 153 -1.87 -19.49 1.01
CA LYS A 153 -2.08 -19.03 2.39
C LYS A 153 -1.53 -17.62 2.58
N TYR A 154 -2.06 -16.93 3.58
CA TYR A 154 -1.58 -15.65 4.07
C TYR A 154 -0.90 -15.89 5.43
N ASP A 155 0.42 -15.93 5.46
CA ASP A 155 1.20 -16.13 6.69
C ASP A 155 1.49 -14.76 7.33
N ILE A 156 1.11 -14.58 8.59
CA ILE A 156 1.44 -13.38 9.37
C ILE A 156 2.76 -13.65 10.07
N VAL A 157 3.77 -12.85 9.75
CA VAL A 157 5.14 -13.05 10.21
C VAL A 157 5.64 -11.86 10.99
N SER A 158 6.34 -12.15 12.09
CA SER A 158 7.01 -11.18 12.95
C SER A 158 8.51 -11.23 12.73
N PHE A 159 9.07 -10.07 12.41
CA PHE A 159 10.49 -9.83 12.24
C PHE A 159 11.04 -9.11 13.48
N PRO A 160 12.14 -9.59 14.07
CA PRO A 160 12.71 -9.00 15.27
C PRO A 160 13.32 -7.61 15.00
N PRO A 161 13.47 -6.77 16.04
CA PRO A 161 14.08 -5.44 15.90
C PRO A 161 15.58 -5.47 15.56
N THR A 162 16.25 -6.58 15.80
CA THR A 162 17.66 -6.83 15.45
C THR A 162 17.84 -8.27 14.97
N ALA A 163 18.90 -8.53 14.21
CA ALA A 163 19.24 -9.90 13.82
C ALA A 163 19.48 -10.76 15.07
N GLN A 164 19.02 -12.02 15.03
CA GLN A 164 19.31 -12.98 16.09
C GLN A 164 20.78 -13.39 16.04
N GLU A 165 21.33 -13.83 17.18
CA GLU A 165 22.71 -14.28 17.28
C GLU A 165 23.03 -15.36 16.23
N GLY A 166 24.13 -15.17 15.50
CA GLY A 166 24.56 -16.06 14.41
C GLY A 166 23.72 -15.98 13.13
N LYS A 167 22.87 -14.96 12.96
CA LYS A 167 22.12 -14.70 11.71
C LYS A 167 22.68 -13.50 10.95
N SER A 168 22.64 -13.58 9.63
CA SER A 168 23.12 -12.52 8.72
C SER A 168 22.22 -11.28 8.72
N ASN A 169 20.92 -11.46 8.93
CA ASN A 169 19.91 -10.41 8.95
C ASN A 169 18.62 -10.88 9.67
N VAL A 170 17.64 -9.98 9.80
CA VAL A 170 16.34 -10.28 10.46
C VAL A 170 15.39 -11.16 9.66
N PHE A 171 15.67 -11.42 8.39
CA PHE A 171 14.89 -12.30 7.52
C PHE A 171 15.33 -13.76 7.62
N ALA A 172 16.47 -14.05 8.25
CA ALA A 172 16.92 -15.42 8.48
C ALA A 172 16.14 -16.06 9.65
N LYS A 173 15.04 -16.74 9.33
CA LYS A 173 14.11 -17.43 10.27
C LYS A 173 13.27 -16.49 11.16
N PRO A 174 12.44 -15.60 10.60
CA PRO A 174 11.48 -14.82 11.36
C PRO A 174 10.41 -15.73 11.98
N LYS A 175 9.68 -15.20 12.96
CA LYS A 175 8.64 -15.96 13.67
C LYS A 175 7.34 -15.89 12.88
N LYS A 176 6.86 -17.04 12.38
CA LYS A 176 5.46 -17.14 11.93
C LYS A 176 4.53 -17.09 13.15
N VAL A 177 3.60 -16.13 13.14
CA VAL A 177 2.67 -15.90 14.25
C VAL A 177 1.32 -16.54 13.98
N ALA A 178 0.85 -16.46 12.74
CA ALA A 178 -0.39 -17.09 12.32
C ALA A 178 -0.35 -17.42 10.83
N SER A 179 -1.34 -18.19 10.39
CA SER A 179 -1.52 -18.57 8.99
C SER A 179 -3.01 -18.70 8.72
N VAL A 180 -3.44 -18.13 7.59
CA VAL A 180 -4.84 -18.15 7.16
C VAL A 180 -4.90 -18.71 5.75
N ASP A 181 -5.80 -19.67 5.50
CA ASP A 181 -5.99 -20.22 4.17
C ASP A 181 -6.69 -19.22 3.25
N ALA A 182 -6.17 -19.04 2.03
CA ALA A 182 -6.85 -18.26 1.01
C ALA A 182 -8.19 -18.93 0.65
N ARG A 183 -9.25 -18.13 0.52
CA ARG A 183 -10.59 -18.61 0.18
C ARG A 183 -10.66 -19.28 -1.18
N TRP A 184 -9.89 -18.79 -2.15
CA TRP A 184 -9.88 -19.29 -3.52
C TRP A 184 -8.50 -19.83 -3.90
N LYS A 185 -8.41 -21.15 -4.09
CA LYS A 185 -7.11 -21.82 -4.32
C LYS A 185 -6.40 -21.44 -5.61
N LEU A 186 -7.15 -21.00 -6.62
CA LEU A 186 -6.64 -20.61 -7.94
C LEU A 186 -6.79 -19.11 -8.23
N ASN A 187 -7.36 -18.37 -7.29
CA ASN A 187 -7.60 -16.93 -7.37
C ASN A 187 -7.31 -16.29 -6.00
N PRO A 188 -6.12 -16.45 -5.40
CA PRO A 188 -5.81 -15.81 -4.12
C PRO A 188 -5.96 -14.28 -4.23
N CYS A 189 -6.31 -13.67 -3.10
CA CYS A 189 -6.49 -12.21 -3.01
C CYS A 189 -5.17 -11.49 -3.28
N HIS A 190 -5.25 -10.42 -4.07
CA HIS A 190 -4.23 -9.38 -4.08
C HIS A 190 -4.42 -8.52 -2.84
N MET A 191 -3.44 -8.51 -1.93
CA MET A 191 -3.53 -7.81 -0.64
C MET A 191 -2.40 -6.79 -0.54
N HIS A 192 -2.73 -5.53 -0.81
CA HIS A 192 -1.77 -4.41 -0.74
C HIS A 192 -1.46 -3.99 0.70
N THR A 193 -2.37 -4.24 1.64
CA THR A 193 -2.22 -3.84 3.04
C THR A 193 -3.05 -4.75 3.94
N PHE A 194 -2.70 -4.74 5.23
CA PHE A 194 -3.44 -5.40 6.28
C PHE A 194 -3.55 -4.46 7.49
N GLY A 195 -4.54 -4.71 8.33
CA GLY A 195 -4.77 -3.95 9.56
C GLY A 195 -4.23 -4.67 10.78
N MET A 196 -4.02 -3.91 11.84
CA MET A 196 -3.67 -4.44 13.16
C MET A 196 -4.37 -3.59 14.21
N THR A 197 -4.88 -4.20 15.26
CA THR A 197 -5.37 -3.55 16.48
C THR A 197 -4.45 -3.92 17.66
N GLN A 198 -4.84 -3.59 18.89
CA GLN A 198 -4.12 -4.06 20.07
C GLN A 198 -4.11 -5.60 20.16
N ASN A 199 -5.21 -6.27 19.82
CA ASN A 199 -5.38 -7.71 20.04
C ASN A 199 -5.54 -8.54 18.75
N TYR A 200 -5.77 -7.92 17.60
CA TYR A 200 -6.09 -8.62 16.35
C TYR A 200 -5.21 -8.19 15.17
N PHE A 201 -4.85 -9.15 14.33
CA PHE A 201 -4.55 -8.87 12.92
C PHE A 201 -5.85 -8.88 12.12
N VAL A 202 -5.96 -7.96 11.16
CA VAL A 202 -7.16 -7.74 10.34
C VAL A 202 -6.77 -7.91 8.87
N LEU A 203 -7.19 -9.01 8.24
CA LEU A 203 -6.97 -9.23 6.81
C LEU A 203 -8.32 -9.10 6.09
N LEU A 204 -8.41 -8.14 5.16
CA LEU A 204 -9.56 -7.94 4.29
C LEU A 204 -9.31 -8.68 2.97
N GLU A 205 -9.82 -9.89 2.84
CA GLU A 205 -9.72 -10.69 1.62
C GLU A 205 -10.80 -10.23 0.62
N GLN A 206 -10.45 -9.20 -0.16
CA GLN A 206 -11.29 -8.59 -1.21
C GLN A 206 -11.36 -9.45 -2.49
N PRO A 207 -12.36 -9.22 -3.37
CA PRO A 207 -12.48 -10.00 -4.60
C PRO A 207 -11.58 -9.51 -5.75
N MET A 208 -10.54 -8.70 -5.46
CA MET A 208 -9.42 -8.48 -6.37
C MET A 208 -8.41 -9.61 -6.20
N THR A 209 -8.18 -10.38 -7.25
CA THR A 209 -7.43 -11.64 -7.17
C THR A 209 -6.38 -11.81 -8.25
N ILE A 210 -5.44 -12.72 -8.01
CA ILE A 210 -4.50 -13.21 -9.01
C ILE A 210 -5.06 -14.52 -9.60
N ASP A 211 -5.59 -14.50 -10.82
CA ASP A 211 -5.95 -15.72 -11.52
C ASP A 211 -4.68 -16.47 -11.94
N VAL A 212 -4.36 -17.53 -11.21
CA VAL A 212 -3.15 -18.34 -11.42
C VAL A 212 -3.15 -18.99 -12.80
N LYS A 213 -4.31 -19.36 -13.35
CA LYS A 213 -4.40 -19.96 -14.70
C LYS A 213 -4.11 -18.90 -15.76
N ALA A 214 -4.73 -17.73 -15.64
CA ALA A 214 -4.48 -16.62 -16.54
C ALA A 214 -3.03 -16.18 -16.48
N MET A 215 -2.45 -16.08 -15.27
CA MET A 215 -1.03 -15.75 -15.07
C MET A 215 -0.11 -16.73 -15.81
N VAL A 216 -0.27 -18.04 -15.63
CA VAL A 216 0.54 -19.06 -16.32
C VAL A 216 0.37 -18.95 -17.85
N ALA A 217 -0.86 -18.82 -18.34
CA ALA A 217 -1.12 -18.67 -19.76
C ALA A 217 -0.51 -17.38 -20.34
N ASN A 218 -0.54 -16.29 -19.58
CA ASN A 218 0.01 -14.99 -19.96
C ASN A 218 1.54 -14.99 -19.99
N THR A 219 2.20 -15.67 -19.03
CA THR A 219 3.65 -15.89 -19.06
C THR A 219 4.08 -16.61 -20.34
N ILE A 220 3.35 -17.65 -20.76
CA ILE A 220 3.64 -18.37 -22.02
C ILE A 220 3.44 -17.44 -23.23
N ARG A 221 2.41 -16.60 -23.20
CA ARG A 221 2.02 -15.67 -24.28
C ARG A 221 2.74 -14.32 -24.26
N ASP A 222 3.72 -14.12 -23.39
CA ASP A 222 4.47 -12.84 -23.26
C ASP A 222 3.55 -11.65 -22.95
N LYS A 223 2.52 -11.86 -22.11
CA LYS A 223 1.64 -10.80 -21.61
C LYS A 223 2.08 -10.31 -20.22
N PRO A 224 1.82 -9.03 -19.88
CA PRO A 224 2.24 -8.45 -18.60
C PRO A 224 1.46 -9.05 -17.41
N PHE A 225 2.03 -8.91 -16.21
CA PHE A 225 1.49 -9.49 -14.98
C PHE A 225 0.06 -9.05 -14.68
N ILE A 226 -0.26 -7.76 -14.89
CA ILE A 226 -1.60 -7.18 -14.66
C ILE A 226 -2.71 -7.95 -15.41
N GLY A 227 -2.39 -8.57 -16.55
CA GLY A 227 -3.36 -9.36 -17.31
C GLY A 227 -3.79 -10.66 -16.62
N GLY A 228 -3.11 -11.06 -15.54
CA GLY A 228 -3.48 -12.17 -14.66
C GLY A 228 -4.28 -11.76 -13.43
N MET A 229 -4.63 -10.48 -13.29
CA MET A 229 -5.49 -10.01 -12.19
C MET A 229 -6.97 -10.03 -12.60
N GLU A 230 -7.84 -10.36 -11.66
CA GLU A 230 -9.29 -10.46 -11.89
C GLU A 230 -10.08 -9.91 -10.69
N TRP A 231 -11.07 -9.06 -10.99
CA TRP A 231 -12.14 -8.73 -10.05
C TRP A 231 -13.29 -9.73 -10.15
N MET A 232 -13.51 -10.50 -9.09
CA MET A 232 -14.63 -11.43 -9.04
C MET A 232 -15.94 -10.74 -8.65
N ASN A 233 -16.72 -10.39 -9.66
CA ASN A 233 -18.05 -9.79 -9.51
C ASN A 233 -18.96 -10.61 -8.55
N ASN A 234 -19.84 -9.90 -7.83
CA ASN A 234 -20.81 -10.46 -6.89
C ASN A 234 -20.21 -11.26 -5.72
N LYS A 235 -18.93 -11.05 -5.39
CA LYS A 235 -18.29 -11.64 -4.21
C LYS A 235 -18.11 -10.58 -3.13
N LEU A 236 -18.43 -10.94 -1.90
CA LEU A 236 -18.20 -10.14 -0.70
C LEU A 236 -16.74 -10.22 -0.24
N ILE A 237 -16.27 -9.17 0.43
CA ILE A 237 -15.00 -9.18 1.19
C ILE A 237 -15.15 -10.15 2.36
N LYS A 238 -14.19 -11.06 2.54
CA LYS A 238 -14.10 -11.87 3.76
C LYS A 238 -13.13 -11.20 4.73
N ILE A 239 -13.55 -11.05 5.99
CA ILE A 239 -12.71 -10.45 7.02
C ILE A 239 -12.17 -11.56 7.90
N HIS A 240 -10.86 -11.68 7.96
CA HIS A 240 -10.17 -12.54 8.91
C HIS A 240 -9.69 -11.70 10.09
N LEU A 241 -10.21 -12.01 11.28
CA LEU A 241 -9.70 -11.46 12.53
C LEU A 241 -8.91 -12.55 13.24
N VAL A 242 -7.62 -12.32 13.44
CA VAL A 242 -6.70 -13.30 14.04
C VAL A 242 -6.14 -12.74 15.33
N HIS A 243 -6.36 -13.42 16.45
CA HIS A 243 -5.79 -13.02 17.74
C HIS A 243 -4.26 -12.96 17.65
N ARG A 244 -3.66 -11.83 18.02
CA ARG A 244 -2.21 -11.59 17.94
C ARG A 244 -1.41 -12.49 18.88
N GLU A 245 -1.96 -12.77 20.05
CA GLU A 245 -1.31 -13.59 21.07
C GLU A 245 -1.35 -15.08 20.71
N THR A 246 -2.52 -15.59 20.37
CA THR A 246 -2.73 -17.03 20.16
C THR A 246 -2.52 -17.49 18.72
N GLY A 247 -2.50 -16.55 17.77
CA GLY A 247 -2.45 -16.83 16.33
C GLY A 247 -3.71 -17.50 15.78
N LYS A 248 -4.81 -17.54 16.55
CA LYS A 248 -6.07 -18.20 16.15
C LYS A 248 -7.05 -17.20 15.57
N GLU A 249 -7.67 -17.57 14.46
CA GLU A 249 -8.80 -16.82 13.88
C GLU A 249 -10.01 -16.87 14.82
N VAL A 250 -10.75 -15.77 14.92
CA VAL A 250 -12.02 -15.72 15.65
C VAL A 250 -13.03 -16.70 15.05
N LYS A 251 -13.90 -17.27 15.88
CA LYS A 251 -14.91 -18.24 15.42
C LYS A 251 -15.96 -17.60 14.51
N GLN A 252 -16.26 -16.32 14.73
CA GLN A 252 -17.28 -15.60 13.99
C GLN A 252 -16.86 -15.44 12.53
N LYS A 253 -17.65 -15.97 11.61
CA LYS A 253 -17.44 -15.76 10.18
C LYS A 253 -17.97 -14.38 9.82
N VAL A 254 -17.14 -13.54 9.20
CA VAL A 254 -17.48 -12.15 8.89
C VAL A 254 -17.29 -11.90 7.40
N LYS A 255 -18.32 -11.32 6.78
CA LYS A 255 -18.30 -10.85 5.39
C LYS A 255 -18.74 -9.40 5.35
N CYS A 256 -18.19 -8.64 4.43
CA CYS A 256 -18.53 -7.25 4.19
C CYS A 256 -18.95 -7.05 2.73
N GLU A 257 -19.89 -6.13 2.49
CA GLU A 257 -20.16 -5.61 1.15
C GLU A 257 -18.85 -5.24 0.44
N ALA A 258 -18.80 -5.51 -0.87
CA ALA A 258 -17.57 -5.40 -1.63
C ALA A 258 -17.32 -3.97 -2.12
N PHE A 259 -16.06 -3.60 -2.05
CA PHE A 259 -15.46 -2.40 -2.63
C PHE A 259 -13.98 -2.72 -2.85
N PHE A 260 -13.34 -2.04 -3.81
CA PHE A 260 -11.91 -2.17 -4.02
C PHE A 260 -11.17 -1.27 -3.03
N PHE A 261 -10.02 -1.71 -2.52
CA PHE A 261 -9.18 -0.86 -1.69
C PHE A 261 -7.69 -1.15 -1.88
N MET A 262 -6.88 -0.12 -1.62
CA MET A 262 -5.43 -0.24 -1.52
C MET A 262 -4.96 -0.04 -0.08
N HIS A 263 -5.48 0.98 0.62
CA HIS A 263 -4.98 1.38 1.95
C HIS A 263 -6.04 1.31 3.04
N ILE A 264 -5.79 0.48 4.05
CA ILE A 264 -6.37 0.57 5.38
C ILE A 264 -5.67 1.74 6.07
N ILE A 265 -6.47 2.63 6.66
CA ILE A 265 -6.01 3.84 7.34
C ILE A 265 -5.53 3.49 8.75
N ASN A 266 -6.41 2.92 9.56
CA ASN A 266 -6.11 2.44 10.90
C ASN A 266 -7.17 1.41 11.33
N CYS A 267 -6.83 0.58 12.32
CA CYS A 267 -7.79 -0.30 12.97
C CYS A 267 -7.69 -0.15 14.48
N TYR A 268 -8.80 -0.23 15.21
CA TYR A 268 -8.78 -0.20 16.67
C TYR A 268 -9.94 -0.98 17.27
N GLU A 269 -9.93 -1.14 18.59
CA GLU A 269 -10.99 -1.81 19.34
C GLU A 269 -11.75 -0.80 20.20
N GLN A 270 -13.07 -0.91 20.23
CA GLN A 270 -13.94 -0.10 21.08
C GLN A 270 -15.23 -0.86 21.38
N ASP A 271 -15.66 -0.88 22.65
CA ASP A 271 -16.97 -1.39 23.08
C ASP A 271 -17.33 -2.77 22.49
N ASN A 272 -16.41 -3.74 22.53
CA ASN A 272 -16.57 -5.09 21.94
C ASN A 272 -16.70 -5.14 20.40
N HIS A 273 -16.16 -4.13 19.71
CA HIS A 273 -16.07 -4.07 18.26
C HIS A 273 -14.63 -3.84 17.81
N VAL A 274 -14.30 -4.36 16.62
CA VAL A 274 -13.14 -3.94 15.84
C VAL A 274 -13.60 -2.94 14.80
N ILE A 275 -12.99 -1.75 14.81
CA ILE A 275 -13.24 -0.66 13.86
C ILE A 275 -12.10 -0.66 12.86
N ILE A 276 -12.44 -0.59 11.57
CA ILE A 276 -11.50 -0.64 10.44
C ILE A 276 -11.85 0.52 9.52
N ASP A 277 -10.96 1.49 9.44
CA ASP A 277 -11.09 2.60 8.50
C ASP A 277 -10.23 2.33 7.27
N VAL A 278 -10.78 2.51 6.07
CA VAL A 278 -10.16 2.11 4.80
C VAL A 278 -10.58 3.03 3.66
N ASN A 279 -9.66 3.36 2.75
CA ASN A 279 -9.99 4.05 1.51
C ASN A 279 -10.61 3.05 0.53
N GLY A 280 -11.90 3.21 0.23
CA GLY A 280 -12.64 2.29 -0.64
C GLY A 280 -13.05 2.93 -1.95
N TYR A 281 -13.10 2.14 -3.02
CA TYR A 281 -13.56 2.50 -4.36
C TYR A 281 -14.70 1.59 -4.78
N ALA A 282 -15.63 2.11 -5.58
CA ALA A 282 -16.74 1.33 -6.10
C ALA A 282 -16.28 0.10 -6.91
N ASP A 283 -15.21 0.23 -7.70
CA ASP A 283 -14.70 -0.83 -8.55
C ASP A 283 -13.20 -0.72 -8.84
N ILE A 284 -12.72 -1.57 -9.75
CA ILE A 284 -11.30 -1.70 -10.12
C ILE A 284 -10.88 -0.79 -11.29
N ASN A 285 -11.78 0.04 -11.82
CA ASN A 285 -11.46 0.95 -12.91
C ASN A 285 -10.30 1.88 -12.53
N PHE A 286 -10.09 2.10 -11.23
CA PHE A 286 -8.88 2.72 -10.69
C PHE A 286 -7.60 2.13 -11.28
N LEU A 287 -7.39 0.80 -11.26
CA LEU A 287 -6.17 0.19 -11.82
C LEU A 287 -6.11 0.31 -13.34
N HIS A 288 -7.24 0.21 -14.04
CA HIS A 288 -7.27 0.41 -15.48
C HIS A 288 -6.92 1.85 -15.87
N ALA A 289 -7.38 2.82 -15.10
CA ALA A 289 -7.11 4.24 -15.33
C ALA A 289 -5.63 4.59 -15.21
N LEU A 290 -4.86 3.82 -14.45
CA LEU A 290 -3.42 4.01 -14.22
C LEU A 290 -2.51 3.54 -15.37
N HIS A 291 -3.06 3.10 -16.51
CA HIS A 291 -2.27 2.96 -17.73
C HIS A 291 -1.88 4.34 -18.28
N LEU A 292 -0.62 4.52 -18.68
CA LEU A 292 -0.11 5.80 -19.18
C LEU A 292 -0.89 6.32 -20.39
N LYS A 293 -1.31 5.39 -21.27
CA LYS A 293 -2.16 5.71 -22.41
C LYS A 293 -3.48 6.36 -21.96
N ASN A 294 -4.15 5.76 -20.97
CA ASN A 294 -5.44 6.25 -20.47
C ASN A 294 -5.28 7.63 -19.80
N LEU A 295 -4.23 7.81 -19.00
CA LEU A 295 -3.92 9.10 -18.35
C LEU A 295 -3.70 10.23 -19.36
N ARG A 296 -3.17 9.93 -20.55
CA ARG A 296 -2.86 10.93 -21.58
C ARG A 296 -4.00 11.19 -22.56
N GLU A 297 -4.79 10.16 -22.86
CA GLU A 297 -5.75 10.22 -23.98
C GLU A 297 -7.21 10.32 -23.55
N ASN A 298 -7.60 9.85 -22.35
CA ASN A 298 -9.00 9.85 -21.94
C ASN A 298 -9.36 11.20 -21.28
N PRO A 299 -10.23 12.05 -21.86
CA PRO A 299 -10.64 13.35 -21.29
C PRO A 299 -11.68 13.24 -20.15
N ASN A 300 -12.28 12.07 -19.91
CA ASN A 300 -13.28 11.83 -18.83
C ASN A 300 -12.80 11.00 -17.63
N LEU A 301 -11.64 10.33 -17.70
CA LEU A 301 -10.95 9.64 -16.60
C LEU A 301 -11.03 10.23 -15.18
N GLY A 302 -11.11 11.57 -15.00
CA GLY A 302 -11.29 12.16 -13.66
C GLY A 302 -12.66 11.81 -13.06
N ASN A 303 -13.72 11.99 -13.86
CA ASN A 303 -15.10 11.63 -13.52
C ASN A 303 -15.29 10.10 -13.39
N GLU A 304 -14.48 9.30 -14.07
CA GLU A 304 -14.51 7.82 -13.99
C GLU A 304 -13.79 7.29 -12.73
N MET A 305 -12.98 8.13 -12.08
CA MET A 305 -12.29 7.82 -10.81
C MET A 305 -12.93 8.52 -9.60
N ASP A 306 -13.89 9.43 -9.83
CA ASP A 306 -14.80 9.98 -8.83
C ASP A 306 -15.79 8.88 -8.37
N GLY A 307 -15.39 8.15 -7.33
CA GLY A 307 -16.22 7.10 -6.74
C GLY A 307 -15.61 6.47 -5.49
N GLY A 308 -14.57 7.11 -4.94
CA GLY A 308 -13.91 6.70 -3.72
C GLY A 308 -14.58 7.30 -2.49
N SER A 309 -14.51 6.63 -1.35
CA SER A 309 -14.86 7.22 -0.06
C SER A 309 -14.03 6.57 1.05
N VAL A 310 -13.84 7.31 2.13
CA VAL A 310 -13.37 6.72 3.38
C VAL A 310 -14.51 5.87 3.92
N LYS A 311 -14.26 4.56 4.06
CA LYS A 311 -15.20 3.57 4.58
C LYS A 311 -14.81 3.19 6.00
N ARG A 312 -15.79 3.14 6.91
CA ARG A 312 -15.65 2.60 8.25
C ARG A 312 -16.42 1.27 8.35
N ILE A 313 -15.69 0.17 8.50
CA ILE A 313 -16.23 -1.16 8.78
C ILE A 313 -16.21 -1.37 10.30
N ILE A 314 -17.28 -1.91 10.85
CA ILE A 314 -17.37 -2.20 12.29
C ILE A 314 -17.76 -3.67 12.45
N VAL A 315 -16.89 -4.43 13.12
CA VAL A 315 -17.03 -5.88 13.34
C VAL A 315 -17.34 -6.14 14.81
N PRO A 316 -18.57 -6.59 15.16
CA PRO A 316 -18.86 -7.07 16.51
C PRO A 316 -18.06 -8.34 16.83
N LEU A 317 -17.41 -8.39 17.99
CA LEU A 317 -16.58 -9.52 18.41
C LEU A 317 -17.41 -10.64 19.06
N GLU A 318 -18.34 -10.28 19.95
CA GLU A 318 -19.27 -11.22 20.57
C GLU A 318 -20.69 -10.94 20.11
N VAL A 319 -21.35 -11.98 19.59
CA VAL A 319 -22.70 -11.88 19.04
C VAL A 319 -23.61 -12.85 19.77
N ASN A 320 -24.72 -12.34 20.31
CA ASN A 320 -25.75 -13.17 20.89
C ASN A 320 -26.37 -14.08 19.81
N GLU A 321 -26.32 -15.40 20.01
CA GLU A 321 -26.87 -16.37 19.06
C GLU A 321 -28.38 -16.20 18.79
N LYS A 322 -29.09 -15.56 19.72
CA LYS A 322 -30.52 -15.23 19.61
C LYS A 322 -30.81 -13.93 18.87
N ALA A 323 -29.79 -13.19 18.44
CA ALA A 323 -29.98 -11.95 17.68
C ALA A 323 -30.71 -12.22 16.37
N THR A 324 -31.75 -11.45 16.08
CA THR A 324 -32.52 -11.58 14.85
C THR A 324 -31.78 -10.95 13.67
N PRO A 325 -32.00 -11.39 12.42
CA PRO A 325 -31.33 -10.82 11.24
C PRO A 325 -31.59 -9.33 11.01
N GLU A 326 -32.68 -8.78 11.55
CA GLU A 326 -33.07 -7.37 11.42
C GLU A 326 -32.35 -6.46 12.44
N LEU A 327 -31.80 -7.04 13.50
CA LEU A 327 -31.08 -6.29 14.52
C LEU A 327 -29.71 -5.87 13.99
N ASN A 328 -29.46 -4.56 13.93
CA ASN A 328 -28.12 -4.05 13.73
C ASN A 328 -27.28 -4.29 14.99
N LEU A 329 -26.19 -5.03 14.86
CA LEU A 329 -25.29 -5.37 15.95
C LEU A 329 -24.20 -4.32 16.20
N VAL A 330 -24.11 -3.27 15.37
CA VAL A 330 -23.18 -2.16 15.56
C VAL A 330 -23.71 -1.23 16.66
N MET A 331 -22.94 -1.11 17.75
CA MET A 331 -23.29 -0.27 18.90
C MET A 331 -22.46 1.02 19.01
N ILE A 332 -21.65 1.34 18.00
CA ILE A 332 -20.80 2.52 17.99
C ILE A 332 -21.61 3.76 17.58
N GLY A 333 -21.80 4.69 18.51
CA GLY A 333 -22.54 5.94 18.27
C GLY A 333 -21.96 6.79 17.13
N GLY A 334 -22.83 7.46 16.38
CA GLY A 334 -22.44 8.34 15.26
C GLY A 334 -22.07 7.62 13.95
N SER A 335 -21.92 6.29 13.98
CA SER A 335 -21.68 5.47 12.80
C SER A 335 -22.98 5.03 12.13
N LYS A 336 -22.99 5.02 10.79
CA LYS A 336 -24.05 4.44 9.95
C LYS A 336 -23.73 3.00 9.51
N ALA A 337 -22.59 2.45 9.95
CA ALA A 337 -22.19 1.09 9.65
C ALA A 337 -23.20 0.09 10.24
N ARG A 338 -23.36 -1.05 9.57
CA ARG A 338 -24.31 -2.08 9.98
C ARG A 338 -23.66 -3.45 10.02
N ALA A 339 -24.11 -4.28 10.93
CA ALA A 339 -23.72 -5.68 11.06
C ALA A 339 -24.96 -6.52 11.35
N HIS A 340 -25.31 -7.42 10.45
CA HIS A 340 -26.50 -8.28 10.59
C HIS A 340 -26.11 -9.75 10.60
N ARG A 341 -26.67 -10.49 11.56
CA ARG A 341 -26.49 -11.95 11.63
C ARG A 341 -27.28 -12.64 10.53
N GLN A 342 -26.62 -13.53 9.81
CA GLN A 342 -27.20 -14.32 8.73
C GLN A 342 -27.74 -15.66 9.24
N LYS A 343 -28.57 -16.33 8.43
CA LYS A 343 -29.16 -17.64 8.76
C LYS A 343 -28.10 -18.71 9.05
N ASP A 344 -26.95 -18.65 8.39
CA ASP A 344 -25.81 -19.56 8.60
C ASP A 344 -24.93 -19.20 9.81
N GLY A 345 -25.34 -18.18 10.59
CA GLY A 345 -24.61 -17.66 11.74
C GLY A 345 -23.46 -16.72 11.41
N SER A 346 -23.15 -16.47 10.13
CA SER A 346 -22.16 -15.46 9.74
C SER A 346 -22.68 -14.03 9.94
N LEU A 347 -21.78 -13.05 9.94
CA LEU A 347 -22.13 -11.63 9.88
C LEU A 347 -21.99 -11.11 8.46
N LEU A 348 -22.96 -10.31 8.04
CA LEU A 348 -22.87 -9.45 6.87
C LEU A 348 -22.76 -8.00 7.33
N LEU A 349 -21.69 -7.33 6.89
CA LEU A 349 -21.38 -5.95 7.23
C LEU A 349 -21.64 -5.02 6.05
N THR A 350 -22.21 -3.86 6.36
CA THR A 350 -22.35 -2.72 5.45
C THR A 350 -21.50 -1.57 6.02
N PRO A 351 -20.45 -1.10 5.32
CA PRO A 351 -19.61 0.01 5.79
C PRO A 351 -20.37 1.34 5.88
N ASP A 352 -19.93 2.22 6.77
CA ASP A 352 -20.30 3.64 6.74
C ASP A 352 -19.39 4.39 5.75
N SER A 353 -19.97 5.24 4.89
CA SER A 353 -19.21 6.20 4.10
C SER A 353 -19.04 7.49 4.92
N ILE A 354 -17.80 7.79 5.29
CA ILE A 354 -17.45 8.95 6.11
C ILE A 354 -17.33 10.21 5.25
N THR A 355 -16.77 10.09 4.06
CA THR A 355 -16.51 11.19 3.12
C THR A 355 -17.05 10.86 1.72
N ASP A 356 -17.17 11.88 0.87
CA ASP A 356 -17.54 11.71 -0.54
C ASP A 356 -16.35 11.37 -1.46
N PHE A 357 -15.13 11.40 -0.92
CA PHE A 357 -13.88 11.12 -1.63
C PHE A 357 -12.95 10.24 -0.80
N SER A 358 -12.16 9.38 -1.45
CA SER A 358 -11.02 8.71 -0.81
C SER A 358 -9.86 9.68 -0.61
N TYR A 359 -9.08 9.47 0.45
CA TYR A 359 -7.86 10.22 0.75
C TYR A 359 -6.68 9.24 0.84
N GLU A 360 -6.07 8.98 -0.30
CA GLU A 360 -5.01 8.00 -0.48
C GLU A 360 -3.66 8.40 0.09
N ILE A 361 -2.80 7.40 0.27
CA ILE A 361 -1.53 7.53 0.99
C ILE A 361 -1.79 8.08 2.40
N PRO A 362 -2.64 7.39 3.18
CA PRO A 362 -3.06 7.89 4.48
C PRO A 362 -1.88 7.93 5.45
N THR A 363 -1.84 8.99 6.26
CA THR A 363 -0.91 9.17 7.37
C THR A 363 -1.64 9.74 8.58
N LEU A 364 -1.18 9.45 9.78
CA LEU A 364 -1.75 9.95 11.03
C LEU A 364 -0.69 9.96 12.13
N ASN A 365 -1.02 10.54 13.28
CA ASN A 365 -0.13 10.56 14.43
C ASN A 365 0.17 9.14 14.93
N SER A 366 1.43 8.71 14.81
CA SER A 366 1.83 7.32 15.10
C SER A 366 1.51 6.86 16.54
N SER A 367 1.36 7.77 17.49
CA SER A 367 0.90 7.50 18.87
C SER A 367 -0.50 6.87 18.96
N PHE A 368 -1.30 7.05 17.91
CA PHE A 368 -2.70 6.62 17.77
C PHE A 368 -2.88 5.43 16.83
N LEU A 369 -1.81 4.91 16.22
CA LEU A 369 -1.89 3.63 15.49
C LEU A 369 -2.37 2.53 16.44
N ARG A 370 -3.35 1.74 15.99
CA ARG A 370 -4.02 0.67 16.75
C ARG A 370 -4.94 1.13 17.89
N LYS A 371 -5.18 2.44 18.01
CA LYS A 371 -6.02 3.05 19.06
C LYS A 371 -7.14 3.86 18.43
N LYS A 372 -8.17 4.15 19.22
CA LYS A 372 -9.18 5.14 18.84
C LYS A 372 -8.47 6.46 18.54
N TYR A 373 -8.86 7.07 17.43
CA TYR A 373 -8.24 8.24 16.84
C TYR A 373 -9.31 9.05 16.11
N LYS A 374 -9.03 10.33 15.88
CA LYS A 374 -9.96 11.30 15.32
C LYS A 374 -9.55 11.80 13.94
N TYR A 375 -8.25 11.89 13.69
CA TYR A 375 -7.71 12.55 12.52
C TYR A 375 -6.81 11.63 11.71
N PHE A 376 -6.98 11.69 10.39
CA PHE A 376 -5.94 11.28 9.47
C PHE A 376 -5.81 12.28 8.33
N TYR A 377 -4.71 12.16 7.62
CA TYR A 377 -4.35 13.00 6.49
C TYR A 377 -4.09 12.13 5.28
N GLY A 378 -4.36 12.64 4.09
CA GLY A 378 -4.08 11.93 2.86
C GLY A 378 -4.14 12.84 1.65
N THR A 379 -3.98 12.25 0.49
CA THR A 379 -4.05 12.93 -0.80
C THR A 379 -5.34 12.56 -1.50
N LYS A 380 -6.03 13.56 -2.03
CA LYS A 380 -7.11 13.35 -3.00
C LYS A 380 -6.79 14.11 -4.27
N GLY A 381 -7.32 13.68 -5.38
CA GLY A 381 -7.20 14.42 -6.62
C GLY A 381 -7.69 13.62 -7.80
N ASP A 382 -8.02 14.33 -8.85
CA ASP A 382 -8.15 13.68 -10.15
C ASP A 382 -6.77 13.10 -10.51
N MET A 383 -6.72 11.90 -11.08
CA MET A 383 -5.48 11.39 -11.67
C MET A 383 -5.09 12.15 -12.94
N LYS A 384 -5.72 13.31 -13.16
CA LYS A 384 -6.03 13.84 -14.46
C LYS A 384 -5.63 15.28 -14.64
N SER A 385 -4.71 15.73 -13.79
CA SER A 385 -3.82 16.83 -14.07
C SER A 385 -4.39 18.24 -13.93
N THR A 386 -5.25 18.55 -12.95
CA THR A 386 -5.32 19.97 -12.50
C THR A 386 -5.29 20.24 -10.99
N MET A 387 -5.64 19.29 -10.13
CA MET A 387 -5.73 19.57 -8.69
C MET A 387 -5.48 18.32 -7.84
N GLY A 388 -4.30 18.23 -7.21
CA GLY A 388 -4.04 17.25 -6.14
C GLY A 388 -4.02 17.98 -4.80
N LYS A 389 -4.94 17.63 -3.89
CA LYS A 389 -5.09 18.27 -2.58
C LYS A 389 -4.55 17.37 -1.46
N PHE A 390 -3.97 17.98 -0.44
CA PHE A 390 -3.82 17.34 0.86
C PHE A 390 -5.10 17.56 1.66
N GLY A 391 -5.66 16.52 2.24
CA GLY A 391 -6.86 16.59 3.08
C GLY A 391 -6.58 16.14 4.49
N LYS A 392 -7.14 16.84 5.47
CA LYS A 392 -7.37 16.37 6.83
C LYS A 392 -8.82 15.93 6.93
N VAL A 393 -9.05 14.74 7.48
CA VAL A 393 -10.40 14.22 7.74
C VAL A 393 -10.59 14.07 9.25
N ASP A 394 -11.63 14.70 9.79
CA ASP A 394 -12.13 14.47 11.14
C ASP A 394 -13.18 13.34 11.09
N LEU A 395 -12.87 12.20 11.67
CA LEU A 395 -13.69 10.99 11.60
C LEU A 395 -14.91 11.03 12.53
N ASP A 396 -14.95 11.95 13.49
CA ASP A 396 -16.07 12.12 14.41
C ASP A 396 -17.10 13.08 13.82
N THR A 397 -16.64 14.25 13.34
CA THR A 397 -17.51 15.29 12.77
C THR A 397 -17.78 15.10 11.28
N ARG A 398 -16.96 14.28 10.59
CA ARG A 398 -16.92 14.11 9.13
C ARG A 398 -16.50 15.37 8.38
N GLU A 399 -15.95 16.36 9.08
CA GLU A 399 -15.40 17.56 8.47
C GLU A 399 -14.11 17.24 7.72
N VAL A 400 -13.94 17.85 6.55
CA VAL A 400 -12.72 17.77 5.76
C VAL A 400 -12.15 19.18 5.61
N LYS A 401 -10.84 19.30 5.83
CA LYS A 401 -10.06 20.50 5.47
C LYS A 401 -9.07 20.15 4.39
N ASP A 402 -9.21 20.78 3.23
CA ASP A 402 -8.27 20.60 2.13
C ASP A 402 -7.31 21.76 2.02
N TRP A 403 -6.07 21.43 1.69
CA TRP A 403 -5.10 22.35 1.13
C TRP A 403 -4.84 21.97 -0.34
N GLY A 404 -4.79 22.96 -1.22
CA GLY A 404 -4.43 22.81 -2.62
C GLY A 404 -4.18 24.17 -3.24
N ASP A 405 -3.39 24.18 -4.32
CA ASP A 405 -3.02 25.38 -5.07
C ASP A 405 -3.07 25.04 -6.56
N ASP A 406 -3.45 26.00 -7.39
CA ASP A 406 -3.69 25.76 -8.80
C ASP A 406 -2.40 25.34 -9.51
N GLY A 407 -2.46 24.22 -10.22
CA GLY A 407 -1.29 23.65 -10.90
C GLY A 407 -0.30 22.93 -10.00
N LEU A 408 -0.62 22.72 -8.72
CA LEU A 408 0.13 21.84 -7.82
C LEU A 408 -0.58 20.50 -7.61
N TYR A 409 0.22 19.43 -7.52
CA TYR A 409 -0.27 18.09 -7.21
C TYR A 409 0.34 17.54 -5.94
N ALA A 410 -0.48 17.38 -4.90
CA ALA A 410 -0.14 16.59 -3.73
C ALA A 410 0.28 15.15 -4.10
N SER A 411 1.48 14.74 -3.69
CA SER A 411 2.02 13.40 -3.98
C SER A 411 1.96 12.47 -2.77
N VAL A 412 2.77 12.75 -1.75
CA VAL A 412 2.89 11.94 -0.52
C VAL A 412 2.90 12.85 0.68
N SER A 413 2.39 12.37 1.81
CA SER A 413 2.38 13.12 3.06
C SER A 413 2.84 12.27 4.25
N CYS A 414 3.40 12.94 5.26
CA CYS A 414 3.74 12.34 6.55
C CYS A 414 3.30 13.31 7.65
N PHE A 415 2.63 12.78 8.68
CA PHE A 415 2.41 13.54 9.91
C PHE A 415 3.68 13.50 10.78
N VAL A 416 4.08 14.66 11.30
CA VAL A 416 5.20 14.81 12.24
C VAL A 416 4.67 15.52 13.50
N PRO A 417 4.59 14.84 14.65
CA PRO A 417 4.14 15.47 15.89
C PRO A 417 5.12 16.54 16.36
N ARG A 418 4.60 17.61 16.97
CA ARG A 418 5.45 18.54 17.71
C ARG A 418 6.08 17.79 18.90
N PRO A 419 7.37 18.01 19.23
CA PRO A 419 7.95 17.43 20.44
C PRO A 419 7.13 17.80 21.67
N GLY A 420 6.70 16.80 22.45
CA GLY A 420 5.85 17.00 23.62
C GLY A 420 4.36 17.25 23.32
N ALA A 421 3.90 17.04 22.09
CA ALA A 421 2.49 17.15 21.72
C ALA A 421 1.58 16.24 22.56
N THR A 422 0.45 16.78 23.01
CA THR A 422 -0.60 16.05 23.73
C THR A 422 -1.88 15.91 22.92
N ALA A 423 -2.16 16.84 22.01
CA ALA A 423 -3.28 16.74 21.09
C ALA A 423 -2.90 15.88 19.86
N GLU A 424 -3.89 15.19 19.29
CA GLU A 424 -3.68 14.26 18.19
C GLU A 424 -3.13 14.94 16.92
N ASP A 425 -3.57 16.15 16.65
CA ASP A 425 -3.21 16.98 15.50
C ASP A 425 -2.22 18.12 15.82
N ASP A 426 -1.56 18.08 16.98
CA ASP A 426 -0.50 19.03 17.35
C ASP A 426 0.83 18.64 16.68
N GLY A 427 1.04 19.18 15.49
CA GLY A 427 2.20 18.91 14.66
C GLY A 427 2.04 19.49 13.27
N VAL A 428 2.77 18.90 12.32
CA VAL A 428 2.74 19.31 10.92
C VAL A 428 2.46 18.13 10.01
N VAL A 429 1.85 18.40 8.87
CA VAL A 429 1.83 17.49 7.72
C VAL A 429 2.88 17.99 6.75
N ILE A 430 3.90 17.18 6.53
CA ILE A 430 4.90 17.45 5.49
C ILE A 430 4.55 16.67 4.25
N GLY A 431 4.83 17.24 3.07
CA GLY A 431 4.53 16.55 1.82
C GLY A 431 5.31 17.07 0.63
N THR A 432 5.21 16.32 -0.45
CA THR A 432 5.79 16.69 -1.74
C THR A 432 4.68 17.11 -2.70
N VAL A 433 4.86 18.23 -3.38
CA VAL A 433 4.00 18.67 -4.47
C VAL A 433 4.77 18.75 -5.79
N LEU A 434 4.11 18.32 -6.87
CA LEU A 434 4.59 18.43 -8.25
C LEU A 434 3.91 19.58 -8.96
N HIS A 435 4.54 20.10 -10.03
CA HIS A 435 4.05 21.26 -10.78
C HIS A 435 3.53 20.82 -12.14
N SER A 436 2.29 21.21 -12.49
CA SER A 436 1.67 20.90 -13.78
C SER A 436 2.37 21.56 -14.96
N ASN A 437 2.80 22.80 -14.75
CA ASN A 437 3.40 23.66 -15.76
C ASN A 437 4.91 23.45 -15.89
N ASP A 438 5.54 22.76 -14.93
CA ASP A 438 6.98 22.46 -14.95
C ASP A 438 7.26 21.10 -14.32
N LYS A 439 7.36 20.08 -15.18
CA LYS A 439 7.61 18.70 -14.76
C LYS A 439 8.98 18.49 -14.13
N ALA A 440 9.92 19.43 -14.26
CA ALA A 440 11.24 19.37 -13.61
C ALA A 440 11.26 20.05 -12.24
N LYS A 441 10.13 20.62 -11.81
CA LYS A 441 10.03 21.30 -10.52
C LYS A 441 9.35 20.41 -9.49
N VAL A 442 9.94 20.38 -8.30
CA VAL A 442 9.40 19.70 -7.11
C VAL A 442 9.40 20.67 -5.94
N THR A 443 8.45 20.51 -5.02
CA THR A 443 8.37 21.36 -3.85
C THR A 443 8.06 20.55 -2.60
N PHE A 444 8.85 20.79 -1.56
CA PHE A 444 8.56 20.35 -0.22
C PHE A 444 7.62 21.36 0.44
N LEU A 445 6.58 20.87 1.11
CA LEU A 445 5.53 21.67 1.73
C LEU A 445 5.39 21.28 3.19
N VAL A 446 5.16 22.27 4.05
CA VAL A 446 4.84 22.09 5.46
C VAL A 446 3.49 22.74 5.75
N LEU A 447 2.55 21.94 6.24
CA LEU A 447 1.22 22.38 6.64
C LEU A 447 1.04 22.23 8.14
N ASN A 448 0.37 23.17 8.78
CA ASN A 448 -0.13 23.01 10.14
C ASN A 448 -1.18 21.90 10.15
N ALA A 449 -0.99 20.86 10.95
CA ALA A 449 -1.87 19.71 10.96
C ALA A 449 -3.25 20.02 11.59
N ALA A 450 -3.38 21.07 12.40
CA ALA A 450 -4.64 21.45 13.03
C ALA A 450 -5.66 22.06 12.04
N ASP A 451 -5.19 22.95 11.17
CA ASP A 451 -6.04 23.76 10.30
C ASP A 451 -5.69 23.69 8.80
N MET A 452 -4.66 22.92 8.43
CA MET A 452 -4.15 22.79 7.05
C MET A 452 -3.61 24.09 6.44
N THR A 453 -3.31 25.10 7.27
CA THR A 453 -2.64 26.32 6.80
C THR A 453 -1.19 26.02 6.41
N GLU A 454 -0.71 26.67 5.36
CA GLU A 454 0.67 26.53 4.94
C GLU A 454 1.61 27.30 5.86
N LEU A 455 2.63 26.60 6.38
CA LEU A 455 3.69 27.18 7.21
C LEU A 455 4.92 27.55 6.39
N GLY A 456 5.15 26.86 5.27
CA GLY A 456 6.22 27.19 4.34
C GLY A 456 6.44 26.11 3.28
N ARG A 457 7.23 26.48 2.26
CA ARG A 457 7.60 25.59 1.17
C ARG A 457 9.05 25.82 0.71
N ALA A 458 9.67 24.78 0.14
CA ALA A 458 10.97 24.84 -0.50
C ALA A 458 10.91 24.19 -1.89
N SER A 459 11.21 24.95 -2.94
CA SER A 459 11.13 24.50 -4.33
C SER A 459 12.50 24.24 -4.93
N PHE A 460 12.58 23.19 -5.76
CA PHE A 460 13.81 22.78 -6.45
C PHE A 460 13.49 22.48 -7.91
N THR A 461 14.46 22.75 -8.78
CA THR A 461 14.42 22.38 -10.20
C THR A 461 15.48 21.33 -10.47
N THR A 462 15.10 20.22 -11.07
CA THR A 462 15.97 19.11 -11.42
C THR A 462 16.37 19.14 -12.90
N ALA A 463 17.41 18.39 -13.27
CA ALA A 463 17.84 18.28 -14.67
C ALA A 463 16.85 17.49 -15.56
N SER A 464 15.94 16.74 -14.96
CA SER A 464 14.95 15.91 -15.65
C SER A 464 13.60 15.99 -14.94
N GLN A 465 12.58 15.32 -15.49
CA GLN A 465 11.24 15.31 -14.90
C GLN A 465 11.22 14.59 -13.55
N VAL A 466 10.51 15.16 -12.57
CA VAL A 466 10.31 14.58 -11.25
C VAL A 466 9.04 13.70 -11.27
N PRO A 467 9.15 12.39 -11.03
CA PRO A 467 7.99 11.51 -10.98
C PRO A 467 7.22 11.68 -9.67
N ARG A 468 5.95 11.27 -9.71
CA ARG A 468 5.12 11.12 -8.50
C ARG A 468 5.67 10.00 -7.63
N SER A 469 5.79 10.26 -6.33
CA SER A 469 6.09 9.24 -5.32
C SER A 469 4.82 8.51 -4.90
N LEU A 470 4.93 7.22 -4.61
CA LEU A 470 3.82 6.40 -4.11
C LEU A 470 3.71 6.51 -2.58
N HIS A 471 4.76 6.19 -1.85
CA HIS A 471 4.83 6.33 -0.40
C HIS A 471 6.07 7.11 0.05
N GLY A 472 6.07 7.55 1.30
CA GLY A 472 7.18 8.25 1.94
C GLY A 472 7.24 7.98 3.44
N CYS A 473 8.37 8.35 4.05
CA CYS A 473 8.53 8.32 5.50
C CYS A 473 9.30 9.56 5.97
N PHE A 474 9.10 9.94 7.22
CA PHE A 474 9.92 10.94 7.90
C PHE A 474 10.94 10.22 8.79
N LEU A 475 12.21 10.60 8.66
CA LEU A 475 13.30 10.10 9.48
C LEU A 475 13.75 11.23 10.40
N PRO A 476 13.51 11.14 11.73
CA PRO A 476 14.09 12.08 12.68
C PRO A 476 15.63 12.03 12.60
N ALA A 477 16.26 13.20 12.77
CA ALA A 477 17.71 13.35 12.78
C ALA A 477 18.35 12.71 14.02
#